data_AF-A0A522FGM6-F1
#
_entry.id   AF-A0A522FGM6-F1
#
_cell.length_a   1.000
_cell.length_b   1.000
_cell.length_c   1.000
_cell.angle_alpha   90.00
_cell.angle_beta   90.00
_cell.angle_gamma   90.00
#
_symmetry.space_group_name_H-M   'P 1'
#
loop_
_entity.id
_entity.type
_entity.pdbx_description
1 polymer ?
#
loop_
_entity_poly.entity_id
_entity_poly.type
_entity_poly.pdbx_seq_one_letter_code
_entity_poly.pdbx_strand_id
1 'polypeptide(L)'
;MNKFFEAARQVGCSGYLMWGIVPESFAGQLMASLKRYSRFLKDAGLVKSQSDGLEKIARAAGFPHWHALHTVVQGLFDAFNNKWPRPDGGREPIDILTPAFPFMVEVSKDRQPTQDQRAGLTKAATQLAIACACPLPPVLDMIAQMNGADTWERLLTRKPEESKVPLYRFRVDGVGNGKFVISRACIALIDQQDELFQGYHSRPKSEQRKFEKQLASVLEERPDFLEGQLAAAEVLRYKPKLQMQRGKIYSDAIRQADDLMPAGFNGEVSWHDVSNRFYHRLLYAAMVWHSYEGHTSEALELALRQLRMNKSDNLGVRMWLPVLLVADGQFTVADKACKQMTHDDDTDAGIELIRAIAHLANGRLRESAESLFLSLFMYPPVRHIISADLKALDDALKDEQSTRTLIPDIEAIMDQLASAAMGLEGLEQLFNQWLTNPAVGAAEADLAREFQANWRQPKGTLHKWDAEVKRQAALLSKAATTA
;
A
#
# COMPACT_ATOMS: atom_id res chain seq x y z
N MET A 1 -18.02 -25.11 5.70
CA MET A 1 -17.72 -24.26 4.52
C MET A 1 -18.41 -24.89 3.32
N ASN A 2 -19.14 -24.13 2.51
CA ASN A 2 -20.10 -24.69 1.53
C ASN A 2 -19.40 -25.30 0.31
N LYS A 3 -19.72 -26.56 -0.04
CA LYS A 3 -19.11 -27.35 -1.14
C LYS A 3 -19.11 -26.62 -2.48
N PHE A 4 -20.16 -25.82 -2.70
CA PHE A 4 -20.30 -24.96 -3.87
C PHE A 4 -19.17 -23.92 -4.02
N PHE A 5 -18.89 -23.18 -2.95
CA PHE A 5 -17.86 -22.13 -2.95
C PHE A 5 -16.47 -22.73 -3.10
N GLU A 6 -16.27 -23.89 -2.47
CA GLU A 6 -15.03 -24.63 -2.59
C GLU A 6 -14.81 -25.11 -4.03
N ALA A 7 -15.85 -25.66 -4.68
CA ALA A 7 -15.76 -26.11 -6.07
C ALA A 7 -15.48 -24.95 -7.05
N ALA A 8 -16.10 -23.78 -6.85
CA ALA A 8 -15.83 -22.60 -7.67
C ALA A 8 -14.40 -22.06 -7.48
N ARG A 9 -13.94 -22.02 -6.21
CA ARG A 9 -12.59 -21.58 -5.86
C ARG A 9 -11.53 -22.53 -6.41
N GLN A 10 -11.72 -23.84 -6.29
CA GLN A 10 -10.80 -24.88 -6.79
C GLN A 10 -10.57 -24.81 -8.31
N VAL A 11 -11.51 -24.23 -9.08
CA VAL A 11 -11.37 -24.05 -10.52
C VAL A 11 -11.03 -22.61 -10.91
N GLY A 12 -10.78 -21.72 -9.95
CA GLY A 12 -10.41 -20.33 -10.23
C GLY A 12 -11.53 -19.49 -10.85
N CYS A 13 -12.80 -19.88 -10.66
CA CYS A 13 -13.94 -19.05 -11.03
C CYS A 13 -14.06 -17.91 -10.00
N SER A 14 -14.05 -16.65 -10.42
CA SER A 14 -14.13 -15.48 -9.52
C SER A 14 -15.54 -14.87 -9.45
N GLY A 15 -16.43 -15.21 -10.39
CA GLY A 15 -17.80 -14.67 -10.49
C GLY A 15 -18.83 -15.34 -9.58
N TYR A 16 -18.49 -16.39 -8.84
CA TYR A 16 -19.47 -17.19 -8.09
C TYR A 16 -20.12 -16.43 -6.92
N LEU A 17 -19.46 -15.40 -6.36
CA LEU A 17 -20.05 -14.56 -5.32
C LEU A 17 -21.22 -13.72 -5.86
N MET A 18 -21.17 -13.37 -7.15
CA MET A 18 -22.25 -12.63 -7.82
C MET A 18 -23.54 -13.43 -7.85
N TRP A 19 -23.50 -14.77 -7.79
CA TRP A 19 -24.74 -15.53 -7.69
C TRP A 19 -25.52 -15.17 -6.42
N GLY A 20 -24.86 -15.06 -5.27
CA GLY A 20 -25.53 -14.80 -3.99
C GLY A 20 -26.05 -13.36 -3.84
N ILE A 21 -25.85 -12.52 -4.86
CA ILE A 21 -26.20 -11.09 -4.82
C ILE A 21 -27.07 -10.74 -6.04
N VAL A 22 -26.65 -11.18 -7.23
CA VAL A 22 -27.27 -10.91 -8.53
C VAL A 22 -27.21 -12.16 -9.45
N PRO A 23 -28.05 -13.19 -9.20
CA PRO A 23 -28.10 -14.43 -9.98
C PRO A 23 -28.22 -14.24 -11.50
N GLU A 24 -28.98 -13.25 -11.94
CA GLU A 24 -29.15 -12.90 -13.36
C GLU A 24 -27.82 -12.48 -14.03
N SER A 25 -26.98 -11.72 -13.32
CA SER A 25 -25.66 -11.34 -13.81
C SER A 25 -24.76 -12.56 -13.94
N PHE A 26 -24.81 -13.47 -12.96
CA PHE A 26 -24.06 -14.72 -13.02
C PHE A 26 -24.51 -15.60 -14.19
N ALA A 27 -25.83 -15.79 -14.36
CA ALA A 27 -26.41 -16.56 -15.45
C ALA A 27 -26.05 -15.97 -16.83
N GLY A 28 -26.07 -14.64 -16.95
CA GLY A 28 -25.65 -13.92 -18.15
C GLY A 28 -24.18 -14.15 -18.49
N GLN A 29 -23.28 -14.07 -17.50
CA GLN A 29 -21.86 -14.33 -17.69
C GLN A 29 -21.60 -15.79 -18.10
N LEU A 30 -22.23 -16.75 -17.42
CA LEU A 30 -22.12 -18.17 -17.78
C LEU A 30 -22.60 -18.42 -19.21
N MET A 31 -23.79 -17.95 -19.57
CA MET A 31 -24.36 -18.11 -20.90
C MET A 31 -23.49 -17.49 -22.00
N ALA A 32 -22.96 -16.29 -21.76
CA ALA A 32 -22.04 -15.63 -22.68
C ALA A 32 -20.74 -16.44 -22.85
N SER A 33 -20.20 -16.99 -21.76
CA SER A 33 -19.00 -17.80 -21.83
C SER A 33 -19.22 -19.11 -22.60
N LEU A 34 -20.30 -19.84 -22.31
CA LEU A 34 -20.62 -21.08 -23.04
C LEU A 34 -20.78 -20.84 -24.55
N LYS A 35 -21.45 -19.75 -24.94
CA LYS A 35 -21.55 -19.35 -26.36
C LYS A 35 -20.20 -19.00 -26.97
N ARG A 36 -19.31 -18.35 -26.21
CA ARG A 36 -17.94 -18.03 -26.64
C ARG A 36 -17.14 -19.30 -26.90
N TYR A 37 -17.17 -20.28 -25.99
CA TYR A 37 -16.52 -21.58 -26.19
C TYR A 37 -17.02 -22.29 -27.45
N SER A 38 -18.34 -22.26 -27.71
CA SER A 38 -18.92 -22.91 -28.90
C SER A 38 -18.38 -22.30 -30.20
N ARG A 39 -18.27 -20.97 -30.24
CA ARG A 39 -17.66 -20.27 -31.37
C ARG A 39 -16.21 -20.68 -31.58
N PHE A 40 -15.39 -20.69 -30.53
CA PHE A 40 -13.97 -21.07 -30.65
C PHE A 40 -13.77 -22.55 -30.99
N LEU A 41 -14.63 -23.46 -30.54
CA LEU A 41 -14.62 -24.87 -30.98
C LEU A 41 -14.87 -24.97 -32.49
N LYS A 42 -15.81 -24.19 -33.01
CA LYS A 42 -16.11 -24.15 -34.46
C LYS A 42 -14.93 -23.57 -35.23
N ASP A 43 -14.39 -22.43 -34.79
CA ASP A 43 -13.30 -21.73 -35.48
C ASP A 43 -12.01 -22.57 -35.49
N ALA A 44 -11.77 -23.37 -34.45
CA ALA A 44 -10.66 -24.33 -34.38
C ALA A 44 -10.91 -25.62 -35.20
N GLY A 45 -12.07 -25.77 -35.86
CA GLY A 45 -12.42 -26.96 -36.63
C GLY A 45 -12.69 -28.21 -35.78
N LEU A 46 -12.91 -28.06 -34.47
CA LEU A 46 -13.13 -29.17 -33.53
C LEU A 46 -14.58 -29.66 -33.55
N VAL A 47 -15.51 -28.85 -34.07
CA VAL A 47 -16.93 -29.17 -34.26
C VAL A 47 -17.42 -28.64 -35.61
N LYS A 48 -18.52 -29.20 -36.12
CA LYS A 48 -19.01 -28.87 -37.47
C LYS A 48 -19.75 -27.53 -37.55
N SER A 49 -20.38 -27.13 -36.45
CA SER A 49 -21.21 -25.93 -36.38
C SER A 49 -21.27 -25.36 -34.97
N GLN A 50 -21.77 -24.14 -34.82
CA GLN A 50 -21.97 -23.53 -33.51
C GLN A 50 -22.99 -24.31 -32.66
N SER A 51 -24.08 -24.80 -33.27
CA SER A 51 -25.08 -25.63 -32.57
C SER A 51 -24.48 -26.94 -32.07
N ASP A 52 -23.67 -27.61 -32.89
CA ASP A 52 -22.91 -28.80 -32.48
C ASP A 52 -21.96 -28.46 -31.30
N GLY A 53 -21.25 -27.33 -31.37
CA GLY A 53 -20.42 -26.84 -30.27
C GLY A 53 -21.18 -26.62 -28.96
N LEU A 54 -22.41 -26.08 -29.01
CA LEU A 54 -23.24 -25.90 -27.83
C LEU A 54 -23.67 -27.25 -27.22
N GLU A 55 -23.99 -28.24 -28.05
CA GLU A 55 -24.28 -29.60 -27.59
C GLU A 55 -23.08 -30.27 -26.92
N LYS A 56 -21.88 -30.10 -27.51
CA LYS A 56 -20.63 -30.62 -26.91
C LYS A 56 -20.33 -29.98 -25.56
N ILE A 57 -20.52 -28.67 -25.47
CA ILE A 57 -20.33 -27.92 -24.22
C ILE A 57 -21.32 -28.37 -23.15
N ALA A 58 -22.59 -28.57 -23.51
CA ALA A 58 -23.59 -29.05 -22.57
C ALA A 58 -23.19 -30.41 -21.98
N ARG A 59 -22.75 -31.35 -22.83
CA ARG A 59 -22.24 -32.66 -22.39
C ARG A 59 -20.99 -32.54 -21.53
N ALA A 60 -20.05 -31.68 -21.91
CA ALA A 60 -18.85 -31.40 -21.13
C ALA A 60 -19.17 -30.81 -19.75
N ALA A 61 -20.24 -30.02 -19.65
CA ALA A 61 -20.79 -29.47 -18.42
C ALA A 61 -21.71 -30.44 -17.66
N GLY A 62 -21.81 -31.72 -18.06
CA GLY A 62 -22.60 -32.74 -17.36
C GLY A 62 -24.10 -32.78 -17.72
N PHE A 63 -24.52 -32.10 -18.79
CA PHE A 63 -25.91 -32.08 -19.25
C PHE A 63 -26.10 -32.95 -20.49
N PRO A 64 -27.29 -33.56 -20.69
CA PRO A 64 -27.51 -34.44 -21.83
C PRO A 64 -27.48 -33.69 -23.19
N HIS A 65 -27.98 -32.46 -23.22
CA HIS A 65 -28.06 -31.61 -24.40
C HIS A 65 -28.14 -30.12 -24.04
N TRP A 66 -27.90 -29.24 -25.03
CA TRP A 66 -27.88 -27.77 -24.84
C TRP A 66 -29.16 -27.24 -24.21
N HIS A 67 -30.32 -27.71 -24.66
CA HIS A 67 -31.61 -27.25 -24.12
C HIS A 67 -31.75 -27.50 -22.61
N ALA A 68 -31.23 -28.62 -22.07
CA ALA A 68 -31.30 -28.91 -20.64
C ALA A 68 -30.43 -27.94 -19.83
N LEU A 69 -29.20 -27.68 -20.28
CA LEU A 69 -28.31 -26.69 -19.67
C LEU A 69 -28.93 -25.28 -19.75
N HIS A 70 -29.45 -24.89 -20.91
CA HIS A 70 -30.09 -23.60 -21.12
C HIS A 70 -31.29 -23.40 -20.19
N THR A 71 -32.15 -24.40 -20.03
CA THR A 71 -33.30 -24.33 -19.12
C THR A 71 -32.89 -24.10 -17.67
N VAL A 72 -31.83 -24.76 -17.20
CA VAL A 72 -31.31 -24.53 -15.83
C VAL A 72 -30.74 -23.11 -15.68
N VAL A 73 -29.95 -22.64 -16.66
CA VAL A 73 -29.40 -21.26 -16.62
C VAL A 73 -30.51 -20.20 -16.76
N GLN A 74 -31.52 -20.45 -17.59
CA GLN A 74 -32.69 -19.56 -17.74
C GLN A 74 -33.53 -19.52 -16.46
N GLY A 75 -33.68 -20.66 -15.79
CA GLY A 75 -34.32 -20.74 -14.49
C GLY A 75 -33.65 -19.84 -13.44
N LEU A 76 -32.35 -19.55 -13.56
CA LEU A 76 -31.66 -18.59 -12.68
C LEU A 76 -32.04 -17.13 -12.96
N PHE A 77 -32.31 -16.78 -14.23
CA PHE A 77 -32.83 -15.45 -14.59
C PHE A 77 -34.25 -15.27 -14.05
N ASP A 78 -35.13 -16.24 -14.32
CA ASP A 78 -36.55 -16.13 -14.00
C ASP A 78 -36.79 -16.19 -12.47
N ALA A 79 -35.91 -16.88 -11.75
CA ALA A 79 -35.91 -17.03 -10.30
C ALA A 79 -35.64 -15.74 -9.50
N PHE A 80 -35.10 -14.69 -10.12
CA PHE A 80 -34.69 -13.46 -9.41
C PHE A 80 -35.88 -12.57 -9.03
N ASN A 81 -37.08 -12.87 -9.55
CA ASN A 81 -38.09 -11.84 -9.67
C ASN A 81 -39.09 -11.66 -8.50
N ASN A 82 -38.93 -12.23 -7.28
CA ASN A 82 -39.99 -12.02 -6.25
C ASN A 82 -39.73 -12.17 -4.73
N LYS A 83 -38.50 -12.20 -4.19
CA LYS A 83 -38.15 -11.92 -2.76
C LYS A 83 -36.70 -12.37 -2.46
N TRP A 84 -35.84 -11.45 -2.03
CA TRP A 84 -34.47 -11.72 -1.58
C TRP A 84 -34.28 -11.33 -0.11
N PRO A 85 -33.53 -12.10 0.71
CA PRO A 85 -32.91 -13.41 0.44
C PRO A 85 -33.91 -14.56 0.56
N ARG A 86 -33.65 -15.67 -0.16
CA ARG A 86 -34.49 -16.89 -0.06
C ARG A 86 -34.27 -17.56 1.31
N PRO A 87 -35.33 -17.76 2.14
CA PRO A 87 -35.15 -18.29 3.48
C PRO A 87 -34.59 -19.72 3.50
N ASP A 88 -35.11 -20.69 2.72
CA ASP A 88 -34.82 -22.10 3.02
C ASP A 88 -34.65 -23.06 1.82
N GLY A 89 -34.54 -22.60 0.56
CA GLY A 89 -34.41 -23.56 -0.56
C GLY A 89 -34.25 -22.90 -1.92
N GLY A 90 -33.21 -23.29 -2.66
CA GLY A 90 -32.93 -22.74 -3.99
C GLY A 90 -31.49 -22.83 -4.47
N ARG A 91 -30.63 -23.61 -3.78
CA ARG A 91 -29.24 -23.84 -4.17
C ARG A 91 -29.06 -25.07 -5.08
N GLU A 92 -30.06 -25.95 -5.13
CA GLU A 92 -30.06 -27.16 -5.97
C GLU A 92 -29.81 -26.86 -7.46
N PRO A 93 -30.39 -25.82 -8.09
CA PRO A 93 -30.11 -25.50 -9.50
C PRO A 93 -28.64 -25.16 -9.78
N ILE A 94 -27.89 -24.79 -8.74
CA ILE A 94 -26.54 -24.26 -8.83
C ILE A 94 -25.50 -25.31 -8.51
N ASP A 95 -25.81 -26.19 -7.57
CA ASP A 95 -25.01 -27.39 -7.37
C ASP A 95 -24.98 -28.21 -8.68
N ILE A 96 -26.09 -28.25 -9.43
CA ILE A 96 -26.19 -28.85 -10.77
C ILE A 96 -25.27 -28.16 -11.79
N LEU A 97 -25.01 -26.84 -11.64
CA LEU A 97 -24.13 -26.08 -12.54
C LEU A 97 -22.65 -26.16 -12.16
N THR A 98 -22.29 -26.78 -11.03
CA THR A 98 -20.88 -26.94 -10.60
C THR A 98 -19.97 -27.46 -11.72
N PRO A 99 -20.35 -28.47 -12.53
CA PRO A 99 -19.48 -28.95 -13.60
C PRO A 99 -19.28 -27.95 -14.75
N ALA A 100 -20.10 -26.88 -14.84
CA ALA A 100 -19.99 -25.81 -15.83
C ALA A 100 -19.00 -24.70 -15.42
N PHE A 101 -18.52 -24.68 -14.18
CA PHE A 101 -17.66 -23.62 -13.65
C PHE A 101 -16.29 -23.48 -14.32
N PRO A 102 -15.64 -24.57 -14.75
CA PRO A 102 -14.44 -24.47 -15.58
C PRO A 102 -14.59 -23.57 -16.81
N PHE A 103 -15.80 -23.46 -17.38
CA PHE A 103 -16.08 -22.59 -18.54
C PHE A 103 -16.22 -21.11 -18.17
N MET A 104 -16.25 -20.75 -16.89
CA MET A 104 -16.32 -19.35 -16.44
C MET A 104 -14.95 -18.78 -16.06
N VAL A 105 -13.89 -19.56 -16.22
CA VAL A 105 -12.54 -19.13 -15.85
C VAL A 105 -12.03 -18.10 -16.86
N GLU A 106 -11.77 -16.89 -16.37
CA GLU A 106 -11.18 -15.82 -17.16
C GLU A 106 -9.72 -15.60 -16.76
N VAL A 107 -8.83 -15.59 -17.75
CA VAL A 107 -7.42 -15.24 -17.55
C VAL A 107 -7.17 -13.84 -18.06
N SER A 108 -6.36 -13.08 -17.32
CA SER A 108 -5.85 -11.80 -17.79
C SER A 108 -4.98 -12.00 -19.04
N LYS A 109 -5.06 -11.07 -20.00
CA LYS A 109 -4.15 -11.08 -21.16
C LYS A 109 -2.70 -10.80 -20.77
N ASP A 110 -2.53 -10.16 -19.61
CA ASP A 110 -1.26 -9.61 -19.18
C ASP A 110 -0.51 -10.47 -18.16
N ARG A 111 -1.02 -11.64 -17.76
CA ARG A 111 -0.28 -12.52 -16.83
C ARG A 111 -0.60 -13.99 -17.07
N GLN A 112 0.29 -14.85 -16.61
CA GLN A 112 0.01 -16.28 -16.54
C GLN A 112 -1.21 -16.55 -15.65
N PRO A 113 -2.01 -17.60 -15.95
CA PRO A 113 -3.08 -18.03 -15.07
C PRO A 113 -2.54 -18.42 -13.69
N THR A 114 -3.29 -18.13 -12.63
CA THR A 114 -3.01 -18.67 -11.29
C THR A 114 -3.13 -20.21 -11.29
N GLN A 115 -2.65 -20.87 -10.23
CA GLN A 115 -2.76 -22.33 -10.12
C GLN A 115 -4.21 -22.83 -10.25
N ASP A 116 -5.15 -22.17 -9.56
CA ASP A 116 -6.57 -22.53 -9.61
C ASP A 116 -7.18 -22.28 -10.99
N GLN A 117 -6.83 -21.16 -11.63
CA GLN A 117 -7.26 -20.85 -13.00
C GLN A 117 -6.72 -21.88 -14.00
N ARG A 118 -5.45 -22.26 -13.86
CA ARG A 118 -4.83 -23.31 -14.69
C ARG A 118 -5.56 -24.63 -14.52
N ALA A 119 -5.87 -25.02 -13.28
CA ALA A 119 -6.65 -26.23 -12.98
C ALA A 119 -8.04 -26.18 -13.62
N GLY A 120 -8.76 -25.07 -13.48
CA GLY A 120 -10.07 -24.88 -14.10
C GLY A 120 -10.03 -24.93 -15.62
N LEU A 121 -9.12 -24.21 -16.28
CA LEU A 121 -8.98 -24.24 -17.73
C LEU A 121 -8.60 -25.65 -18.25
N THR A 122 -7.72 -26.35 -17.53
CA THR A 122 -7.32 -27.73 -17.88
C THR A 122 -8.49 -28.70 -17.74
N LYS A 123 -9.32 -28.50 -16.71
CA LYS A 123 -10.55 -29.27 -16.50
C LYS A 123 -11.56 -29.02 -17.63
N ALA A 124 -11.77 -27.76 -18.02
CA ALA A 124 -12.62 -27.41 -19.17
C ALA A 124 -12.10 -28.08 -20.47
N ALA A 125 -10.79 -27.99 -20.73
CA ALA A 125 -10.18 -28.62 -21.89
C ALA A 125 -10.39 -30.13 -21.92
N THR A 126 -10.20 -30.79 -20.78
CA THR A 126 -10.39 -32.24 -20.63
C THR A 126 -11.84 -32.65 -20.86
N GLN A 127 -12.80 -31.94 -20.26
CA GLN A 127 -14.23 -32.21 -20.46
C GLN A 127 -14.64 -32.03 -21.92
N LEU A 128 -14.12 -31.00 -22.60
CA LEU A 128 -14.38 -30.74 -24.01
C LEU A 128 -13.75 -31.78 -24.93
N ALA A 129 -12.50 -32.17 -24.68
CA ALA A 129 -11.80 -33.20 -25.46
C ALA A 129 -12.58 -34.51 -25.45
N ILE A 130 -13.10 -34.90 -24.28
CA ILE A 130 -13.98 -36.07 -24.12
C ILE A 130 -15.28 -35.89 -24.92
N ALA A 131 -15.99 -34.77 -24.75
CA ALA A 131 -17.28 -34.54 -25.40
C ALA A 131 -17.18 -34.44 -26.94
N CYS A 132 -16.07 -33.87 -27.44
CA CYS A 132 -15.77 -33.73 -28.86
C CYS A 132 -15.13 -34.99 -29.46
N ALA A 133 -14.69 -35.94 -28.63
CA ALA A 133 -13.91 -37.11 -29.04
C ALA A 133 -12.65 -36.73 -29.84
N CYS A 134 -11.91 -35.73 -29.35
CA CYS A 134 -10.67 -35.24 -29.97
C CYS A 134 -9.49 -35.27 -28.98
N PRO A 135 -8.23 -35.22 -29.47
CA PRO A 135 -7.07 -35.07 -28.59
C PRO A 135 -7.13 -33.81 -27.73
N LEU A 136 -6.51 -33.85 -26.55
CA LEU A 136 -6.47 -32.71 -25.62
C LEU A 136 -5.68 -31.48 -26.12
N PRO A 137 -4.49 -31.62 -26.78
CA PRO A 137 -3.67 -30.46 -27.13
C PRO A 137 -4.37 -29.41 -28.02
N PRO A 138 -5.11 -29.78 -29.10
CA PRO A 138 -5.87 -28.80 -29.89
C PRO A 138 -6.93 -28.03 -29.09
N VAL A 139 -7.52 -28.66 -28.06
CA VAL A 139 -8.50 -28.01 -27.17
C VAL A 139 -7.79 -27.03 -26.23
N LEU A 140 -6.62 -27.40 -25.70
CA LEU A 140 -5.81 -26.51 -24.87
C LEU A 140 -5.36 -25.26 -25.65
N ASP A 141 -4.89 -25.42 -26.89
CA ASP A 141 -4.52 -24.29 -27.74
C ASP A 141 -5.73 -23.43 -28.12
N MET A 142 -6.89 -24.03 -28.38
CA MET A 142 -8.14 -23.28 -28.58
C MET A 142 -8.53 -22.45 -27.34
N ILE A 143 -8.41 -23.02 -26.14
CA ILE A 143 -8.62 -22.28 -24.88
C ILE A 143 -7.58 -21.18 -24.70
N ALA A 144 -6.33 -21.42 -25.09
CA ALA A 144 -5.28 -20.40 -25.07
C ALA A 144 -5.63 -19.23 -25.99
N GLN A 145 -6.07 -19.51 -27.22
CA GLN A 145 -6.48 -18.50 -28.20
C GLN A 145 -7.69 -17.71 -27.72
N MET A 146 -8.66 -18.41 -27.12
CA MET A 146 -9.79 -17.77 -26.47
C MET A 146 -9.30 -16.77 -25.40
N ASN A 147 -8.23 -17.09 -24.67
CA ASN A 147 -7.62 -16.21 -23.66
C ASN A 147 -6.52 -15.30 -24.23
N GLY A 148 -6.36 -15.21 -25.56
CA GLY A 148 -5.46 -14.28 -26.28
C GLY A 148 -4.01 -14.75 -26.45
N ALA A 149 -3.73 -16.05 -26.42
CA ALA A 149 -2.40 -16.64 -26.66
C ALA A 149 -2.50 -17.68 -27.77
N ASP A 150 -1.49 -17.78 -28.62
CA ASP A 150 -1.57 -18.70 -29.77
C ASP A 150 -1.53 -20.18 -29.35
N THR A 151 -0.82 -20.47 -28.25
CA THR A 151 -0.64 -21.82 -27.72
C THR A 151 -0.82 -21.86 -26.21
N TRP A 152 -1.11 -23.05 -25.68
CA TRP A 152 -1.21 -23.29 -24.25
C TRP A 152 0.09 -22.96 -23.52
N GLU A 153 1.23 -23.34 -24.09
CA GLU A 153 2.55 -23.00 -23.52
C GLU A 153 2.72 -21.48 -23.40
N ARG A 154 2.41 -20.71 -24.46
CA ARG A 154 2.46 -19.24 -24.43
C ARG A 154 1.54 -18.64 -23.38
N LEU A 155 0.35 -19.21 -23.17
CA LEU A 155 -0.56 -18.77 -22.11
C LEU A 155 0.08 -18.97 -20.73
N LEU A 156 0.74 -20.11 -20.52
CA LEU A 156 1.34 -20.47 -19.23
C LEU A 156 2.63 -19.72 -18.92
N THR A 157 3.34 -19.22 -19.92
CA THR A 157 4.60 -18.49 -19.76
C THR A 157 4.44 -16.97 -19.87
N ARG A 158 3.20 -16.45 -19.88
CA ARG A 158 2.95 -15.01 -19.98
C ARG A 158 3.56 -14.23 -18.83
N LYS A 159 4.16 -13.11 -19.19
CA LYS A 159 4.79 -12.20 -18.24
C LYS A 159 4.14 -10.81 -18.30
N PRO A 160 3.87 -10.17 -17.15
CA PRO A 160 3.26 -8.86 -17.14
C PRO A 160 4.12 -7.74 -17.72
N GLU A 161 5.45 -7.89 -17.68
CA GLU A 161 6.38 -6.99 -18.36
C GLU A 161 6.19 -6.98 -19.89
N GLU A 162 5.63 -8.03 -20.50
CA GLU A 162 5.39 -8.09 -21.95
C GLU A 162 4.11 -7.35 -22.40
N SER A 163 3.28 -6.90 -21.45
CA SER A 163 2.00 -6.25 -21.75
C SER A 163 2.19 -4.96 -22.55
N LYS A 164 1.41 -4.80 -23.64
CA LYS A 164 1.39 -3.58 -24.47
C LYS A 164 0.45 -2.50 -23.97
N VAL A 165 -0.26 -2.75 -22.87
CA VAL A 165 -1.13 -1.75 -22.25
C VAL A 165 -0.28 -0.84 -21.35
N PRO A 166 -0.49 0.49 -21.35
CA PRO A 166 0.14 1.38 -20.39
C PRO A 166 -0.10 0.91 -18.94
N LEU A 167 0.93 0.93 -18.08
CA LEU A 167 0.76 0.52 -16.69
C LEU A 167 -0.14 1.48 -15.90
N TYR A 168 -0.01 2.77 -16.19
CA TYR A 168 -0.69 3.85 -15.48
C TYR A 168 -1.43 4.75 -16.46
N ARG A 169 -2.56 5.30 -15.99
CA ARG A 169 -3.28 6.42 -16.58
C ARG A 169 -3.78 7.31 -15.46
N PHE A 170 -4.09 8.56 -15.76
CA PHE A 170 -4.75 9.45 -14.81
C PHE A 170 -6.18 9.75 -15.27
N ARG A 171 -7.11 9.83 -14.31
CA ARG A 171 -8.50 10.20 -14.56
C ARG A 171 -8.91 11.29 -13.58
N VAL A 172 -9.53 12.33 -14.11
CA VAL A 172 -10.20 13.37 -13.33
C VAL A 172 -11.70 13.07 -13.27
N ASP A 173 -12.31 13.22 -12.10
CA ASP A 173 -13.74 13.05 -11.89
C ASP A 173 -14.54 14.34 -12.15
N GLY A 174 -15.86 14.28 -11.95
CA GLY A 174 -16.75 15.40 -12.24
C GLY A 174 -16.61 16.59 -11.28
N VAL A 175 -15.91 16.44 -10.16
CA VAL A 175 -15.65 17.53 -9.19
C VAL A 175 -14.20 18.04 -9.25
N GLY A 176 -13.41 17.54 -10.21
CA GLY A 176 -12.04 17.98 -10.44
C GLY A 176 -10.98 17.21 -9.64
N ASN A 177 -11.34 16.17 -8.90
CA ASN A 177 -10.38 15.32 -8.20
C ASN A 177 -9.80 14.28 -9.14
N GLY A 178 -8.55 13.90 -8.91
CA GLY A 178 -7.77 13.03 -9.76
C GLY A 178 -7.46 11.69 -9.12
N LYS A 179 -7.35 10.65 -9.94
CA LYS A 179 -6.80 9.38 -9.52
C LYS A 179 -6.03 8.67 -10.61
N PHE A 180 -5.00 7.95 -10.21
CA PHE A 180 -4.32 6.99 -11.05
C PHE A 180 -5.20 5.75 -11.24
N VAL A 181 -5.21 5.23 -12.46
CA VAL A 181 -5.82 3.98 -12.84
C VAL A 181 -4.71 3.07 -13.33
N ILE A 182 -4.52 1.95 -12.63
CA ILE A 182 -3.48 0.96 -12.94
C ILE A 182 -4.03 -0.19 -13.78
N SER A 183 -3.23 -0.70 -14.71
CA SER A 183 -3.59 -1.83 -15.56
C SER A 183 -3.48 -3.16 -14.79
N ARG A 184 -4.05 -4.24 -15.36
CA ARG A 184 -3.90 -5.59 -14.79
C ARG A 184 -2.45 -6.08 -14.82
N ALA A 185 -1.67 -5.64 -15.81
CA ALA A 185 -0.23 -5.90 -15.87
C ALA A 185 0.47 -5.23 -14.68
N CYS A 186 0.14 -3.97 -14.39
CA CYS A 186 0.70 -3.23 -13.26
C CYS A 186 0.39 -3.91 -11.93
N ILE A 187 -0.87 -4.32 -11.71
CA ILE A 187 -1.27 -5.06 -10.49
C ILE A 187 -0.44 -6.34 -10.36
N ALA A 188 -0.28 -7.10 -11.44
CA ALA A 188 0.51 -8.34 -11.41
C ALA A 188 2.00 -8.09 -11.11
N LEU A 189 2.58 -7.00 -11.62
CA LEU A 189 3.95 -6.61 -11.30
C LEU A 189 4.10 -6.19 -9.84
N ILE A 190 3.12 -5.46 -9.29
CA ILE A 190 3.08 -5.09 -7.87
C ILE A 190 3.03 -6.35 -7.00
N ASP A 191 2.09 -7.26 -7.28
CA ASP A 191 1.95 -8.53 -6.55
C ASP A 191 3.28 -9.33 -6.54
N GLN A 192 3.95 -9.42 -7.70
CA GLN A 192 5.25 -10.10 -7.82
C GLN A 192 6.37 -9.43 -7.03
N GLN A 193 6.36 -8.10 -6.92
CA GLN A 193 7.35 -7.35 -6.16
C GLN A 193 7.10 -7.44 -4.66
N ASP A 194 5.85 -7.28 -4.21
CA ASP A 194 5.48 -7.28 -2.80
C ASP A 194 5.90 -8.58 -2.09
N GLU A 195 5.72 -9.74 -2.75
CA GLU A 195 6.15 -11.05 -2.25
C GLU A 195 7.65 -11.12 -1.90
N LEU A 196 8.48 -10.36 -2.61
CA LEU A 196 9.94 -10.37 -2.48
C LEU A 196 10.48 -9.17 -1.69
N PHE A 197 9.80 -8.03 -1.75
CA PHE A 197 10.23 -6.79 -1.10
C PHE A 197 9.86 -6.74 0.38
N GLN A 198 8.79 -7.42 0.81
CA GLN A 198 8.40 -7.40 2.22
C GLN A 198 9.53 -7.92 3.11
N GLY A 199 9.99 -7.09 4.05
CA GLY A 199 11.11 -7.39 4.94
C GLY A 199 12.46 -7.47 4.23
N TYR A 200 12.63 -6.80 3.08
CA TYR A 200 13.83 -6.90 2.25
C TYR A 200 15.16 -6.80 3.05
N HIS A 201 15.26 -5.86 3.99
CA HIS A 201 16.48 -5.65 4.79
C HIS A 201 16.81 -6.79 5.75
N SER A 202 15.80 -7.49 6.27
CA SER A 202 15.99 -8.62 7.19
C SER A 202 16.20 -9.95 6.46
N ARG A 203 16.03 -9.99 5.13
CA ARG A 203 16.23 -11.20 4.32
C ARG A 203 17.71 -11.52 4.10
N PRO A 204 18.05 -12.80 3.84
CA PRO A 204 19.40 -13.18 3.43
C PRO A 204 19.88 -12.44 2.17
N LYS A 205 21.19 -12.16 2.10
CA LYS A 205 21.81 -11.47 0.95
C LYS A 205 21.53 -12.14 -0.41
N SER A 206 21.34 -13.46 -0.45
CA SER A 206 20.97 -14.19 -1.67
C SER A 206 19.58 -13.83 -2.17
N GLU A 207 18.60 -13.67 -1.27
CA GLU A 207 17.24 -13.24 -1.60
C GLU A 207 17.21 -11.77 -2.01
N GLN A 208 17.97 -10.92 -1.31
CA GLN A 208 18.12 -9.51 -1.68
C GLN A 208 18.64 -9.38 -3.13
N ARG A 209 19.71 -10.11 -3.48
CA ARG A 209 20.25 -10.14 -4.85
C ARG A 209 19.26 -10.68 -5.87
N LYS A 210 18.44 -11.67 -5.49
CA LYS A 210 17.39 -12.21 -6.37
C LYS A 210 16.34 -11.15 -6.67
N PHE A 211 15.88 -10.42 -5.66
CA PHE A 211 14.97 -9.29 -5.83
C PHE A 211 15.58 -8.20 -6.71
N GLU A 212 16.80 -7.74 -6.40
CA GLU A 212 17.48 -6.72 -7.20
C GLU A 212 17.60 -7.10 -8.67
N LYS A 213 17.99 -8.36 -8.97
CA LYS A 213 18.09 -8.86 -10.34
C LYS A 213 16.74 -8.89 -11.05
N GLN A 214 15.69 -9.34 -10.37
CA GLN A 214 14.35 -9.35 -10.93
C GLN A 214 13.82 -7.94 -11.17
N LEU A 215 13.99 -7.05 -10.20
CA LEU A 215 13.59 -5.65 -10.30
C LEU A 215 14.29 -4.95 -11.46
N ALA A 216 15.61 -5.15 -11.62
CA ALA A 216 16.37 -4.60 -12.74
C ALA A 216 15.83 -5.11 -14.09
N SER A 217 15.57 -6.42 -14.21
CA SER A 217 15.00 -7.00 -15.43
C SER A 217 13.61 -6.46 -15.74
N VAL A 218 12.77 -6.24 -14.73
CA VAL A 218 11.43 -5.66 -14.91
C VAL A 218 11.55 -4.20 -15.36
N LEU A 219 12.43 -3.40 -14.76
CA LEU A 219 12.59 -1.99 -15.11
C LEU A 219 13.27 -1.78 -16.47
N GLU A 220 14.06 -2.75 -16.95
CA GLU A 220 14.59 -2.75 -18.31
C GLU A 220 13.48 -2.90 -19.36
N GLU A 221 12.53 -3.82 -19.12
CA GLU A 221 11.40 -4.06 -20.02
C GLU A 221 10.27 -3.02 -19.84
N ARG A 222 10.04 -2.57 -18.60
CA ARG A 222 9.00 -1.63 -18.19
C ARG A 222 9.57 -0.47 -17.39
N PRO A 223 10.29 0.45 -18.06
CA PRO A 223 10.77 1.67 -17.40
C PRO A 223 9.62 2.56 -16.91
N ASP A 224 8.41 2.41 -17.44
CA ASP A 224 7.18 3.08 -16.99
C ASP A 224 6.59 2.49 -15.68
N PHE A 225 7.26 1.51 -15.05
CA PHE A 225 6.80 0.90 -13.81
C PHE A 225 7.19 1.71 -12.56
N LEU A 226 6.32 2.65 -12.17
CA LEU A 226 6.55 3.62 -11.10
C LEU A 226 6.72 2.99 -9.70
N GLU A 227 5.96 1.96 -9.35
CA GLU A 227 6.16 1.22 -8.07
C GLU A 227 7.50 0.49 -8.05
N GLY A 228 7.94 -0.05 -9.20
CA GLY A 228 9.27 -0.63 -9.33
C GLY A 228 10.39 0.40 -9.18
N GLN A 229 10.20 1.61 -9.72
CA GLN A 229 11.16 2.71 -9.53
C GLN A 229 11.22 3.14 -8.06
N LEU A 230 10.06 3.25 -7.38
CA LEU A 230 10.01 3.50 -5.94
C LEU A 230 10.78 2.41 -5.17
N ALA A 231 10.51 1.13 -5.44
CA ALA A 231 11.23 0.02 -4.80
C ALA A 231 12.73 0.05 -5.07
N ALA A 232 13.16 0.42 -6.29
CA ALA A 232 14.57 0.55 -6.64
C ALA A 232 15.24 1.67 -5.82
N ALA A 233 14.58 2.81 -5.67
CA ALA A 233 15.07 3.91 -4.85
C ALA A 233 15.17 3.53 -3.37
N GLU A 234 14.19 2.78 -2.85
CA GLU A 234 14.23 2.26 -1.47
C GLU A 234 15.37 1.25 -1.25
N VAL A 235 15.65 0.36 -2.20
CA VAL A 235 16.83 -0.51 -2.13
C VAL A 235 18.13 0.29 -2.04
N LEU A 236 18.21 1.41 -2.76
CA LEU A 236 19.39 2.28 -2.76
C LEU A 236 19.56 3.06 -1.45
N ARG A 237 18.51 3.26 -0.63
CA ARG A 237 18.61 3.87 0.72
C ARG A 237 19.67 3.17 1.58
N TYR A 238 19.91 1.88 1.34
CA TYR A 238 20.85 1.04 2.09
C TYR A 238 22.20 0.86 1.40
N LYS A 239 22.45 1.63 0.34
CA LYS A 239 23.70 1.64 -0.41
C LYS A 239 24.24 3.07 -0.48
N PRO A 240 24.87 3.59 0.60
CA PRO A 240 25.28 5.00 0.69
C PRO A 240 26.12 5.49 -0.50
N LYS A 241 26.98 4.62 -1.04
CA LYS A 241 27.81 4.93 -2.23
C LYS A 241 27.02 5.24 -3.50
N LEU A 242 25.72 4.96 -3.53
CA LEU A 242 24.83 5.12 -4.68
C LEU A 242 23.71 6.14 -4.41
N GLN A 243 23.84 7.00 -3.40
CA GLN A 243 22.78 7.96 -3.02
C GLN A 243 22.35 8.88 -4.18
N MET A 244 23.28 9.31 -5.03
CA MET A 244 22.96 10.16 -6.19
C MET A 244 22.05 9.46 -7.21
N GLN A 245 22.13 8.14 -7.32
CA GLN A 245 21.24 7.37 -8.20
C GLN A 245 19.81 7.36 -7.67
N ARG A 246 19.62 7.36 -6.34
CA ARG A 246 18.31 7.41 -5.68
C ARG A 246 17.56 8.70 -6.03
N GLY A 247 18.21 9.85 -5.91
CA GLY A 247 17.62 11.14 -6.27
C GLY A 247 17.16 11.24 -7.72
N LYS A 248 17.98 10.70 -8.65
CA LYS A 248 17.62 10.64 -10.07
C LYS A 248 16.39 9.78 -10.31
N ILE A 249 16.29 8.61 -9.68
CA ILE A 249 15.14 7.70 -9.81
C ILE A 249 13.86 8.39 -9.31
N TYR A 250 13.89 9.03 -8.14
CA TYR A 250 12.72 9.77 -7.65
C TYR A 250 12.29 10.88 -8.60
N SER A 251 13.25 11.69 -9.07
CA SER A 251 12.98 12.80 -9.99
C SER A 251 12.35 12.31 -11.31
N ASP A 252 12.92 11.24 -11.89
CA ASP A 252 12.40 10.64 -13.12
C ASP A 252 11.01 10.00 -12.92
N ALA A 253 10.78 9.31 -11.80
CA ALA A 253 9.50 8.68 -11.49
C ALA A 253 8.39 9.70 -11.22
N ILE A 254 8.69 10.77 -10.45
CA ILE A 254 7.73 11.85 -10.18
C ILE A 254 7.37 12.54 -11.50
N ARG A 255 8.37 12.86 -12.34
CA ARG A 255 8.11 13.45 -13.67
C ARG A 255 7.22 12.57 -14.53
N GLN A 256 7.52 11.27 -14.61
CA GLN A 256 6.67 10.32 -15.35
C GLN A 256 5.25 10.25 -14.80
N ALA A 257 5.07 10.30 -13.48
CA ALA A 257 3.74 10.32 -12.87
C ALA A 257 2.99 11.63 -13.17
N ASP A 258 3.70 12.75 -13.15
CA ASP A 258 3.18 14.09 -13.42
C ASP A 258 2.78 14.25 -14.89
N ASP A 259 3.54 13.69 -15.82
CA ASP A 259 3.25 13.68 -17.26
C ASP A 259 1.93 12.95 -17.58
N LEU A 260 1.44 12.09 -16.67
CA LEU A 260 0.12 11.46 -16.81
C LEU A 260 -1.02 12.38 -16.38
N MET A 261 -0.74 13.41 -15.56
CA MET A 261 -1.75 14.35 -15.08
C MET A 261 -2.03 15.43 -16.13
N PRO A 262 -3.28 15.93 -16.24
CA PRO A 262 -3.58 17.08 -17.07
C PRO A 262 -2.77 18.30 -16.66
N ALA A 263 -2.30 19.07 -17.63
CA ALA A 263 -1.57 20.32 -17.37
C ALA A 263 -2.40 21.26 -16.48
N GLY A 264 -1.78 21.79 -15.43
CA GLY A 264 -2.44 22.68 -14.46
C GLY A 264 -3.42 21.98 -13.51
N PHE A 265 -3.37 20.65 -13.39
CA PHE A 265 -4.18 19.92 -12.42
C PHE A 265 -3.94 20.43 -10.99
N ASN A 266 -5.02 20.89 -10.35
CA ASN A 266 -5.01 21.46 -9.00
C ASN A 266 -5.98 20.75 -8.04
N GLY A 267 -6.54 19.61 -8.47
CA GLY A 267 -7.47 18.82 -7.68
C GLY A 267 -6.79 17.98 -6.59
N GLU A 268 -7.62 17.30 -5.79
CA GLU A 268 -7.14 16.35 -4.80
C GLU A 268 -6.75 15.02 -5.49
N VAL A 269 -5.72 14.36 -4.96
CA VAL A 269 -5.35 12.98 -5.27
C VAL A 269 -5.46 12.21 -3.95
N SER A 270 -6.63 11.64 -3.67
CA SER A 270 -6.89 11.07 -2.34
C SER A 270 -6.02 9.84 -2.05
N TRP A 271 -5.46 9.75 -0.84
CA TRP A 271 -4.74 8.55 -0.37
C TRP A 271 -5.65 7.31 -0.21
N HIS A 272 -6.95 7.53 0.03
CA HIS A 272 -7.91 6.44 0.25
C HIS A 272 -8.12 5.60 -1.01
N ASP A 273 -7.90 6.18 -2.20
CA ASP A 273 -7.76 5.43 -3.43
C ASP A 273 -6.41 4.71 -3.46
N VAL A 274 -6.43 3.38 -3.33
CA VAL A 274 -5.22 2.55 -3.25
C VAL A 274 -4.25 2.80 -4.41
N SER A 275 -4.77 3.01 -5.61
CA SER A 275 -3.97 3.28 -6.81
C SER A 275 -3.21 4.61 -6.78
N ASN A 276 -3.51 5.53 -5.86
CA ASN A 276 -2.80 6.79 -5.70
C ASN A 276 -1.61 6.68 -4.72
N ARG A 277 -1.56 5.63 -3.90
CA ARG A 277 -0.61 5.55 -2.78
C ARG A 277 0.85 5.55 -3.23
N PHE A 278 1.16 4.92 -4.36
CA PHE A 278 2.52 4.92 -4.92
C PHE A 278 3.02 6.34 -5.16
N TYR A 279 2.16 7.22 -5.68
CA TYR A 279 2.51 8.58 -6.01
C TYR A 279 2.80 9.41 -4.75
N HIS A 280 1.96 9.27 -3.72
CA HIS A 280 2.21 9.90 -2.43
C HIS A 280 3.47 9.38 -1.75
N ARG A 281 3.76 8.08 -1.85
CA ARG A 281 5.01 7.50 -1.35
C ARG A 281 6.23 8.01 -2.12
N LEU A 282 6.12 8.17 -3.44
CA LEU A 282 7.18 8.78 -4.26
C LEU A 282 7.46 10.22 -3.82
N LEU A 283 6.42 11.06 -3.68
CA LEU A 283 6.57 12.44 -3.22
C LEU A 283 7.20 12.50 -1.82
N TYR A 284 6.73 11.67 -0.89
CA TYR A 284 7.26 11.62 0.47
C TYR A 284 8.72 11.16 0.52
N ALA A 285 9.05 10.06 -0.16
CA ALA A 285 10.40 9.52 -0.16
C ALA A 285 11.40 10.47 -0.84
N ALA A 286 10.96 11.18 -1.88
CA ALA A 286 11.73 12.25 -2.51
C ALA A 286 11.91 13.46 -1.58
N MET A 287 10.85 13.89 -0.86
CA MET A 287 10.91 14.96 0.13
C MET A 287 11.96 14.65 1.20
N VAL A 288 11.89 13.45 1.80
CA VAL A 288 12.85 13.01 2.82
C VAL A 288 14.26 12.96 2.23
N TRP A 289 14.43 12.45 1.01
CA TRP A 289 15.74 12.44 0.33
C TRP A 289 16.30 13.86 0.12
N HIS A 290 15.50 14.78 -0.44
CA HIS A 290 15.92 16.17 -0.66
C HIS A 290 16.30 16.85 0.65
N SER A 291 15.51 16.63 1.70
CA SER A 291 15.82 17.12 3.04
C SER A 291 17.21 16.67 3.47
N TYR A 292 17.54 15.39 3.33
CA TYR A 292 18.85 14.83 3.72
C TYR A 292 20.04 15.34 2.92
N GLU A 293 19.86 15.63 1.64
CA GLU A 293 20.94 16.16 0.80
C GLU A 293 21.09 17.69 0.95
N GLY A 294 20.32 18.33 1.85
CA GLY A 294 20.33 19.77 2.05
C GLY A 294 19.60 20.56 0.95
N HIS A 295 18.82 19.90 0.11
CA HIS A 295 17.96 20.50 -0.91
C HIS A 295 16.63 20.92 -0.26
N THR A 296 16.70 21.83 0.72
CA THR A 296 15.57 22.15 1.59
C THR A 296 14.39 22.75 0.85
N SER A 297 14.64 23.63 -0.12
CA SER A 297 13.58 24.28 -0.89
C SER A 297 12.78 23.27 -1.72
N GLU A 298 13.46 22.30 -2.36
CA GLU A 298 12.81 21.20 -3.08
C GLU A 298 12.01 20.29 -2.15
N ALA A 299 12.54 19.98 -0.96
CA ALA A 299 11.82 19.22 0.05
C ALA A 299 10.53 19.96 0.49
N LEU A 300 10.62 21.27 0.71
CA LEU A 300 9.48 22.10 1.09
C LEU A 300 8.42 22.17 -0.01
N GLU A 301 8.82 22.30 -1.27
CA GLU A 301 7.90 22.27 -2.43
C GLU A 301 7.14 20.94 -2.51
N LEU A 302 7.83 19.81 -2.32
CA LEU A 302 7.23 18.48 -2.29
C LEU A 302 6.27 18.32 -1.10
N ALA A 303 6.64 18.79 0.09
CA ALA A 303 5.79 18.76 1.27
C ALA A 303 4.48 19.54 1.05
N LEU A 304 4.57 20.78 0.59
CA LEU A 304 3.42 21.64 0.30
C LEU A 304 2.54 21.05 -0.80
N ARG A 305 3.15 20.49 -1.85
CA ARG A 305 2.44 19.78 -2.92
C ARG A 305 1.66 18.60 -2.36
N GLN A 306 2.28 17.79 -1.53
CA GLN A 306 1.65 16.61 -0.96
C GLN A 306 0.50 16.97 -0.02
N LEU A 307 0.63 18.00 0.81
CA LEU A 307 -0.45 18.48 1.67
C LEU A 307 -1.62 19.08 0.87
N ARG A 308 -1.34 19.72 -0.27
CA ARG A 308 -2.37 20.21 -1.19
C ARG A 308 -3.14 19.05 -1.84
N MET A 309 -2.42 18.03 -2.31
CA MET A 309 -3.00 16.91 -3.04
C MET A 309 -3.62 15.84 -2.13
N ASN A 310 -3.15 15.68 -0.89
CA ASN A 310 -3.60 14.68 0.07
C ASN A 310 -4.01 15.33 1.39
N LYS A 311 -5.25 15.82 1.47
CA LYS A 311 -5.75 16.55 2.64
C LYS A 311 -5.78 15.69 3.92
N SER A 312 -5.93 14.38 3.80
CA SER A 312 -5.92 13.45 4.93
C SER A 312 -4.53 13.20 5.51
N ASP A 313 -3.46 13.66 4.85
CA ASP A 313 -2.08 13.61 5.34
C ASP A 313 -1.64 12.26 5.94
N ASN A 314 -1.98 11.16 5.27
CA ASN A 314 -1.75 9.81 5.81
C ASN A 314 -0.28 9.42 5.96
N LEU A 315 0.66 10.23 5.45
CA LEU A 315 2.11 10.04 5.58
C LEU A 315 2.73 11.02 6.60
N GLY A 316 1.92 11.83 7.30
CA GLY A 316 2.40 12.71 8.36
C GLY A 316 3.28 13.87 7.88
N VAL A 317 3.06 14.38 6.67
CA VAL A 317 3.83 15.50 6.09
C VAL A 317 3.63 16.79 6.90
N ARG A 318 2.50 16.97 7.60
CA ARG A 318 2.33 18.12 8.51
C ARG A 318 3.35 18.15 9.63
N MET A 319 3.89 17.00 10.04
CA MET A 319 4.95 16.92 11.05
C MET A 319 6.31 17.36 10.47
N TRP A 320 6.52 17.14 9.17
CA TRP A 320 7.71 17.57 8.46
C TRP A 320 7.73 19.07 8.17
N LEU A 321 6.57 19.67 7.90
CA LEU A 321 6.48 21.05 7.41
C LEU A 321 7.18 22.09 8.33
N PRO A 322 6.97 22.12 9.66
CA PRO A 322 7.65 23.09 10.52
C PRO A 322 9.17 22.91 10.52
N VAL A 323 9.65 21.67 10.48
CA VAL A 323 11.07 21.33 10.46
C VAL A 323 11.73 21.80 9.17
N LEU A 324 11.10 21.53 8.02
CA LEU A 324 11.59 21.99 6.72
C LEU A 324 11.59 23.52 6.63
N LEU A 325 10.56 24.18 7.16
CA LEU A 325 10.51 25.65 7.24
C LEU A 325 11.60 26.23 8.14
N VAL A 326 11.95 25.55 9.23
CA VAL A 326 13.10 25.91 10.06
C VAL A 326 14.40 25.75 9.27
N ALA A 327 14.59 24.62 8.60
CA ALA A 327 15.78 24.38 7.79
C ALA A 327 15.93 25.41 6.65
N ASP A 328 14.82 25.94 6.12
CA ASP A 328 14.78 26.98 5.07
C ASP A 328 14.89 28.42 5.63
N GLY A 329 15.02 28.59 6.96
CA GLY A 329 15.12 29.91 7.60
C GLY A 329 13.78 30.63 7.82
N GLN A 330 12.65 30.01 7.52
CA GLN A 330 11.30 30.57 7.66
C GLN A 330 10.71 30.39 9.07
N PHE A 331 11.41 30.83 10.11
CA PHE A 331 11.13 30.49 11.51
C PHE A 331 9.74 30.89 11.99
N THR A 332 9.25 32.08 11.61
CA THR A 332 7.92 32.54 12.02
C THR A 332 6.78 31.77 11.36
N VAL A 333 7.02 31.25 10.14
CA VAL A 333 6.07 30.41 9.41
C VAL A 333 6.07 29.00 10.01
N ALA A 334 7.25 28.48 10.36
CA ALA A 334 7.38 27.20 11.06
C ALA A 334 6.54 27.16 12.36
N ASP A 335 6.62 28.20 13.19
CA ASP A 335 5.83 28.28 14.43
C ASP A 335 4.31 28.26 14.17
N LYS A 336 3.86 28.89 13.08
CA LYS A 336 2.45 28.84 12.67
C LYS A 336 2.07 27.44 12.19
N ALA A 337 2.94 26.78 11.43
CA ALA A 337 2.72 25.42 10.95
C ALA A 337 2.61 24.41 12.12
N CYS A 338 3.33 24.62 13.23
CA CYS A 338 3.19 23.79 14.43
C CYS A 338 1.76 23.72 14.99
N LYS A 339 0.93 24.75 14.76
CA LYS A 339 -0.47 24.78 15.20
C LYS A 339 -1.40 23.92 14.34
N GLN A 340 -0.94 23.50 13.16
CA GLN A 340 -1.71 22.71 12.19
C GLN A 340 -1.36 21.21 12.25
N MET A 341 -0.41 20.84 13.11
CA MET A 341 -0.01 19.43 13.32
C MET A 341 -1.08 18.62 14.03
N THR A 342 -1.91 19.25 14.87
CA THR A 342 -2.91 18.58 15.70
C THR A 342 -4.32 19.05 15.33
N HIS A 343 -5.29 18.14 15.40
CA HIS A 343 -6.70 18.46 15.19
C HIS A 343 -7.49 18.65 16.51
N ASP A 344 -7.08 17.98 17.61
CA ASP A 344 -7.87 17.87 18.85
C ASP A 344 -7.07 18.06 20.15
N ASP A 345 -6.22 19.10 20.28
CA ASP A 345 -5.37 19.40 21.47
C ASP A 345 -4.45 18.25 21.98
N ASP A 346 -4.55 17.06 21.40
CA ASP A 346 -3.72 15.90 21.66
C ASP A 346 -2.29 16.20 21.21
N THR A 347 -1.35 15.93 22.11
CA THR A 347 0.08 16.10 21.86
C THR A 347 0.80 14.78 22.11
N ASP A 348 1.87 14.56 21.37
CA ASP A 348 2.77 13.42 21.55
C ASP A 348 4.23 13.89 21.59
N ALA A 349 5.14 12.95 21.87
CA ALA A 349 6.56 13.27 21.97
C ALA A 349 7.17 13.84 20.69
N GLY A 350 6.71 13.40 19.51
CA GLY A 350 7.18 13.91 18.23
C GLY A 350 6.73 15.36 18.01
N ILE A 351 5.46 15.66 18.29
CA ILE A 351 4.90 17.02 18.22
C ILE A 351 5.69 17.98 19.11
N GLU A 352 5.96 17.60 20.37
CA GLU A 352 6.70 18.46 21.29
C GLU A 352 8.16 18.64 20.88
N LEU A 353 8.80 17.63 20.27
CA LEU A 353 10.15 17.82 19.73
C LEU A 353 10.17 18.83 18.58
N ILE A 354 9.20 18.76 17.66
CA ILE A 354 9.06 19.71 16.56
C ILE A 354 8.77 21.13 17.10
N ARG A 355 7.93 21.26 18.13
CA ARG A 355 7.71 22.54 18.83
C ARG A 355 8.99 23.06 19.45
N ALA A 356 9.78 22.20 20.11
CA ALA A 356 11.06 22.59 20.71
C ALA A 356 12.02 23.17 19.67
N ILE A 357 12.12 22.53 18.50
CA ILE A 357 12.91 22.99 17.34
C ILE A 357 12.41 24.36 16.85
N ALA A 358 11.10 24.50 16.60
CA ALA A 358 10.53 25.75 16.10
C ALA A 358 10.63 26.90 17.13
N HIS A 359 10.49 26.61 18.42
CA HIS A 359 10.70 27.59 19.49
C HIS A 359 12.15 28.06 19.55
N LEU A 360 13.12 27.13 19.44
CA LEU A 360 14.54 27.46 19.41
C LEU A 360 14.86 28.37 18.23
N ALA A 361 14.39 28.02 17.03
CA ALA A 361 14.58 28.79 15.80
C ALA A 361 14.11 30.25 15.93
N ASN A 362 13.09 30.49 16.77
CA ASN A 362 12.55 31.83 17.04
C ASN A 362 13.16 32.50 18.28
N GLY A 363 14.23 31.95 18.86
CA GLY A 363 14.89 32.50 20.06
C GLY A 363 14.09 32.34 21.36
N ARG A 364 13.01 31.54 21.36
CA ARG A 364 12.19 31.27 22.55
C ARG A 364 12.78 30.09 23.34
N LEU A 365 13.90 30.35 24.00
CA LEU A 365 14.69 29.31 24.67
C LEU A 365 13.90 28.57 25.75
N ARG A 366 13.03 29.27 26.49
CA ARG A 366 12.30 28.69 27.62
C ARG A 366 11.22 27.74 27.13
N GLU A 367 10.43 28.19 26.16
CA GLU A 367 9.40 27.37 25.51
C GLU A 367 10.03 26.19 24.78
N SER A 368 11.20 26.39 24.16
CA SER A 368 11.97 25.30 23.54
C SER A 368 12.38 24.24 24.56
N ALA A 369 12.99 24.64 25.67
CA ALA A 369 13.39 23.72 26.73
C ALA A 369 12.18 22.99 27.33
N GLU A 370 11.07 23.70 27.56
CA GLU A 370 9.83 23.11 28.07
C GLU A 370 9.29 22.02 27.15
N SER A 371 9.13 22.32 25.85
CA SER A 371 8.69 21.33 24.86
C SER A 371 9.68 20.17 24.70
N LEU A 372 10.99 20.42 24.78
CA LEU A 372 11.97 19.34 24.77
C LEU A 372 11.80 18.39 25.95
N PHE A 373 11.61 18.92 27.16
CA PHE A 373 11.37 18.11 28.35
C PHE A 373 10.04 17.38 28.29
N LEU A 374 8.99 17.99 27.75
CA LEU A 374 7.72 17.30 27.49
C LEU A 374 7.94 16.10 26.56
N SER A 375 8.63 16.30 25.44
CA SER A 375 8.96 15.23 24.49
C SER A 375 9.70 14.07 25.18
N LEU A 376 10.77 14.39 25.92
CA LEU A 376 11.54 13.41 26.70
C LEU A 376 10.67 12.65 27.71
N PHE A 377 9.84 13.34 28.46
CA PHE A 377 9.08 12.73 29.55
C PHE A 377 7.95 11.82 29.05
N MET A 378 7.38 12.14 27.89
CA MET A 378 6.41 11.29 27.20
C MET A 378 7.06 10.10 26.50
N TYR A 379 8.29 10.28 25.97
CA TYR A 379 9.06 9.25 25.29
C TYR A 379 10.58 9.37 25.61
N PRO A 380 11.03 8.77 26.72
CA PRO A 380 12.43 8.80 27.16
C PRO A 380 13.49 8.45 26.09
N PRO A 381 13.22 7.53 25.12
CA PRO A 381 14.19 7.25 24.08
C PRO A 381 14.59 8.46 23.21
N VAL A 382 13.83 9.57 23.21
CA VAL A 382 14.22 10.85 22.59
C VAL A 382 15.61 11.31 23.05
N ARG A 383 16.01 11.02 24.30
CA ARG A 383 17.35 11.30 24.81
C ARG A 383 18.44 10.73 23.91
N HIS A 384 18.29 9.46 23.53
CA HIS A 384 19.27 8.73 22.73
C HIS A 384 19.25 9.14 21.26
N ILE A 385 18.09 9.60 20.78
CA ILE A 385 17.98 10.22 19.45
C ILE A 385 18.80 11.52 19.41
N ILE A 386 18.61 12.42 20.38
CA ILE A 386 19.32 13.71 20.43
C ILE A 386 20.81 13.54 20.65
N SER A 387 21.23 12.56 21.46
CA SER A 387 22.65 12.27 21.67
C SER A 387 23.28 11.41 20.56
N ALA A 388 22.50 11.02 19.55
CA ALA A 388 22.89 10.06 18.51
C ALA A 388 23.49 8.74 19.04
N ASP A 389 23.03 8.26 20.21
CA ASP A 389 23.47 6.99 20.81
C ASP A 389 22.57 5.83 20.35
N LEU A 390 22.84 5.33 19.15
CA LEU A 390 22.04 4.26 18.52
C LEU A 390 22.04 2.96 19.33
N LYS A 391 23.09 2.70 20.11
CA LYS A 391 23.17 1.49 20.95
C LYS A 391 22.23 1.62 22.15
N ALA A 392 22.31 2.73 22.87
CA ALA A 392 21.41 2.98 23.99
C ALA A 392 19.95 3.10 23.54
N LEU A 393 19.71 3.64 22.33
CA LEU A 393 18.40 3.63 21.70
C LEU A 393 17.88 2.20 21.50
N ASP A 394 18.64 1.32 20.85
CA ASP A 394 18.25 -0.09 20.62
C ASP A 394 17.98 -0.84 21.94
N ASP A 395 18.78 -0.59 22.98
CA ASP A 395 18.56 -1.15 24.31
C ASP A 395 17.27 -0.61 24.95
N ALA A 396 16.99 0.69 24.83
CA ALA A 396 15.77 1.30 25.35
C ALA A 396 14.50 0.81 24.64
N LEU A 397 14.56 0.53 23.33
CA LEU A 397 13.43 0.01 22.55
C LEU A 397 13.03 -1.42 22.91
N LYS A 398 13.95 -2.19 23.48
CA LYS A 398 13.67 -3.55 23.99
C LYS A 398 13.01 -3.53 25.37
N ASP A 399 13.05 -2.40 26.07
CA ASP A 399 12.43 -2.24 27.38
C ASP A 399 10.97 -1.76 27.22
N GLU A 400 10.00 -2.67 27.43
CA GLU A 400 8.57 -2.33 27.41
C GLU A 400 8.18 -1.29 28.48
N GLN A 401 9.04 -1.00 29.45
CA GLN A 401 8.82 0.03 30.48
C GLN A 401 9.33 1.42 30.07
N SER A 402 10.10 1.51 28.99
CA SER A 402 10.64 2.78 28.50
C SER A 402 9.59 3.64 27.78
N THR A 403 8.46 3.05 27.40
CA THR A 403 7.38 3.72 26.66
C THR A 403 6.25 4.13 27.59
N ARG A 404 5.98 5.44 27.64
CA ARG A 404 4.98 6.02 28.57
C ARG A 404 3.72 6.50 27.84
N THR A 405 3.80 6.68 26.53
CA THR A 405 2.70 7.13 25.65
C THR A 405 2.78 6.40 24.31
N LEU A 406 2.09 6.93 23.28
CA LEU A 406 2.20 6.48 21.90
C LEU A 406 3.67 6.49 21.46
N ILE A 407 4.15 5.35 20.94
CA ILE A 407 5.49 5.23 20.40
C ILE A 407 5.50 5.98 19.06
N PRO A 408 6.30 7.06 18.92
CA PRO A 408 6.41 7.76 17.65
C PRO A 408 7.19 6.92 16.63
N ASP A 409 7.09 7.28 15.35
CA ASP A 409 7.97 6.75 14.32
C ASP A 409 9.39 7.31 14.53
N ILE A 410 10.28 6.45 15.02
CA ILE A 410 11.65 6.80 15.41
C ILE A 410 12.47 7.23 14.20
N GLU A 411 12.32 6.55 13.06
CA GLU A 411 13.01 6.94 11.84
C GLU A 411 12.56 8.35 11.45
N ALA A 412 11.24 8.60 11.40
CA ALA A 412 10.75 9.94 11.08
C ALA A 412 11.28 11.03 12.02
N ILE A 413 11.33 10.79 13.33
CA ILE A 413 11.88 11.75 14.30
C ILE A 413 13.38 12.00 14.06
N MET A 414 14.17 10.95 13.85
CA MET A 414 15.60 11.08 13.58
C MET A 414 15.84 11.88 12.30
N ASP A 415 15.07 11.57 11.25
CA ASP A 415 15.17 12.24 9.96
C ASP A 415 14.76 13.73 10.08
N GLN A 416 13.73 14.04 10.87
CA GLN A 416 13.30 15.41 11.17
C GLN A 416 14.34 16.19 11.98
N LEU A 417 14.91 15.60 13.03
CA LEU A 417 15.95 16.27 13.83
C LEU A 417 17.18 16.59 12.97
N ALA A 418 17.63 15.63 12.15
CA ALA A 418 18.74 15.82 11.23
C ALA A 418 18.45 16.96 10.23
N SER A 419 17.22 17.01 9.70
CA SER A 419 16.76 18.08 8.83
C SER A 419 16.86 19.47 9.48
N ALA A 420 16.35 19.60 10.71
CA ALA A 420 16.42 20.86 11.45
C ALA A 420 17.87 21.28 11.76
N ALA A 421 18.73 20.33 12.14
CA ALA A 421 20.12 20.59 12.51
C ALA A 421 20.94 21.18 11.35
N MET A 422 20.56 20.91 10.10
CA MET A 422 21.20 21.53 8.93
C MET A 422 20.96 23.04 8.82
N GLY A 423 19.81 23.54 9.30
CA GLY A 423 19.48 24.97 9.29
C GLY A 423 19.66 25.69 10.64
N LEU A 424 19.82 24.94 11.73
CA LEU A 424 20.01 25.47 13.08
C LEU A 424 21.35 25.02 13.67
N GLU A 425 22.37 25.87 13.51
CA GLU A 425 23.68 25.64 14.12
C GLU A 425 23.55 25.53 15.65
N GLY A 426 24.14 24.49 16.23
CA GLY A 426 24.14 24.28 17.67
C GLY A 426 22.91 23.57 18.25
N LEU A 427 21.90 23.21 17.43
CA LEU A 427 20.65 22.60 17.89
C LEU A 427 20.90 21.37 18.78
N GLU A 428 21.64 20.38 18.28
CA GLU A 428 21.89 19.13 18.99
C GLU A 428 22.73 19.35 20.24
N GLN A 429 23.74 20.24 20.17
CA GLN A 429 24.62 20.55 21.29
C GLN A 429 23.84 21.19 22.44
N LEU A 430 22.97 22.15 22.14
CA LEU A 430 22.16 22.83 23.15
C LEU A 430 21.12 21.89 23.76
N PHE A 431 20.44 21.10 22.94
CA PHE A 431 19.49 20.11 23.46
C PHE A 431 20.20 19.09 24.35
N ASN A 432 21.35 18.58 23.94
CA ASN A 432 22.14 17.66 24.76
C ASN A 432 22.62 18.31 26.06
N GLN A 433 23.01 19.59 26.04
CA GLN A 433 23.36 20.35 27.25
C GLN A 433 22.18 20.42 28.23
N TRP A 434 20.97 20.70 27.75
CA TRP A 434 19.78 20.72 28.60
C TRP A 434 19.48 19.34 29.17
N LEU A 435 19.55 18.29 28.36
CA LEU A 435 19.23 16.92 28.76
C LEU A 435 20.26 16.31 29.72
N THR A 436 21.50 16.77 29.70
CA THR A 436 22.58 16.29 30.61
C THR A 436 22.53 16.94 31.99
N ASN A 437 21.64 17.90 32.22
CA ASN A 437 21.43 18.47 33.55
C ASN A 437 20.95 17.39 34.53
N PRO A 438 21.62 17.18 35.70
CA PRO A 438 21.25 16.17 36.68
C PRO A 438 19.79 16.26 37.16
N ALA A 439 19.21 17.46 37.19
CA ALA A 439 17.82 17.67 37.58
C ALA A 439 16.83 17.01 36.59
N VAL A 440 17.18 16.95 35.29
CA VAL A 440 16.37 16.28 34.27
C VAL A 440 16.38 14.78 34.49
N GLY A 441 17.54 14.18 34.76
CA GLY A 441 17.64 12.75 35.07
C GLY A 441 16.88 12.36 36.35
N ALA A 442 16.90 13.22 37.36
CA ALA A 442 16.08 13.04 38.57
C ALA A 442 14.58 13.07 38.24
N ALA A 443 14.13 14.05 37.45
CA ALA A 443 12.73 14.14 37.03
C ALA A 443 12.28 12.94 36.19
N GLU A 444 13.11 12.43 35.27
CA GLU A 444 12.81 11.22 34.51
C GLU A 444 12.61 9.99 35.41
N ALA A 445 13.46 9.83 36.42
CA ALA A 445 13.37 8.73 37.37
C ALA A 445 12.12 8.86 38.25
N ASP A 446 11.77 10.08 38.67
CA ASP A 446 10.56 10.35 39.45
C ASP A 446 9.30 10.03 38.64
N LEU A 447 9.25 10.50 37.38
CA LEU A 447 8.15 10.23 36.46
C LEU A 447 8.04 8.75 36.09
N ALA A 448 9.16 8.02 35.99
CA ALA A 448 9.16 6.58 35.80
C ALA A 448 8.45 5.87 36.95
N ARG A 449 8.80 6.22 38.20
CA ARG A 449 8.19 5.66 39.40
C ARG A 449 6.70 6.00 39.48
N GLU A 450 6.34 7.24 39.20
CA GLU A 450 4.94 7.69 39.18
C GLU A 450 4.11 6.94 38.13
N PHE A 451 4.65 6.78 36.91
CA PHE A 451 3.99 6.03 35.83
C PHE A 451 3.77 4.56 36.21
N GLN A 452 4.77 3.91 36.79
CA GLN A 452 4.66 2.52 37.25
C GLN A 452 3.68 2.36 38.43
N ALA A 453 3.72 3.29 39.39
CA ALA A 453 2.91 3.22 40.60
C ALA A 453 1.43 3.50 40.33
N ASN A 454 1.11 4.44 39.43
CA ASN A 454 -0.25 4.95 39.28
C ASN A 454 -0.91 4.60 37.95
N TRP A 455 -0.21 4.60 36.83
CA TRP A 455 -0.86 4.42 35.51
C TRP A 455 -1.09 2.95 35.14
N ARG A 456 -0.14 2.05 35.43
CA ARG A 456 -0.32 0.60 35.18
C ARG A 456 -1.34 -0.07 36.12
N GLN A 457 -1.95 0.68 37.04
CA GLN A 457 -2.94 0.18 37.99
C GLN A 457 -4.39 0.38 37.48
N PRO A 458 -5.35 -0.48 37.85
CA PRO A 458 -6.75 -0.38 37.41
C PRO A 458 -7.48 0.94 37.76
N LYS A 459 -6.90 1.77 38.64
CA LYS A 459 -7.46 3.06 39.10
C LYS A 459 -6.62 4.28 38.70
N GLY A 460 -5.60 4.08 37.86
CA GLY A 460 -4.79 5.17 37.31
C GLY A 460 -5.61 6.11 36.44
N THR A 461 -5.27 7.40 36.43
CA THR A 461 -5.89 8.40 35.57
C THR A 461 -4.82 9.12 34.78
N LEU A 462 -4.92 9.12 33.44
CA LEU A 462 -3.96 9.73 32.51
C LEU A 462 -3.73 11.22 32.83
N HIS A 463 -4.79 11.91 33.24
CA HIS A 463 -4.78 13.33 33.58
C HIS A 463 -3.79 13.72 34.69
N LYS A 464 -3.59 12.87 35.70
CA LYS A 464 -2.62 13.16 36.78
C LYS A 464 -1.18 13.04 36.30
N TRP A 465 -0.92 12.04 35.47
CA TRP A 465 0.38 11.85 34.86
C TRP A 465 0.71 13.00 33.90
N ASP A 466 -0.24 13.40 33.04
CA ASP A 466 -0.09 14.55 32.14
C ASP A 466 0.22 15.84 32.91
N ALA A 467 -0.51 16.09 34.01
CA ALA A 467 -0.30 17.27 34.85
C ALA A 467 1.09 17.27 35.49
N GLU A 468 1.57 16.12 35.96
CA GLU A 468 2.89 15.99 36.57
C GLU A 468 4.02 16.14 35.54
N VAL A 469 3.88 15.55 34.35
CA VAL A 469 4.81 15.74 33.22
C VAL A 469 4.92 17.22 32.87
N LYS A 470 3.79 17.91 32.70
CA LYS A 470 3.75 19.36 32.41
C LYS A 470 4.38 20.19 33.52
N ARG A 471 4.12 19.85 34.78
CA ARG A 471 4.70 20.53 35.95
C ARG A 471 6.22 20.41 35.98
N GLN A 472 6.75 19.21 35.78
CA GLN A 472 8.20 18.96 35.79
C GLN A 472 8.90 19.69 34.63
N ALA A 473 8.31 19.63 33.42
CA ALA A 473 8.85 20.32 32.25
C ALA A 473 8.92 21.85 32.47
N ALA A 474 7.84 22.47 32.98
CA ALA A 474 7.78 23.90 33.25
C ALA A 474 8.71 24.37 34.39
N LEU A 475 9.04 23.50 35.33
CA LEU A 475 10.02 23.78 36.39
C LEU A 475 11.44 23.77 35.83
N LEU A 476 11.79 22.76 35.06
CA LEU A 476 13.12 22.61 34.47
C LEU A 476 13.39 23.65 33.39
N SER A 477 12.38 24.05 32.61
CA SER A 477 12.52 25.06 31.55
C SER A 477 12.97 26.43 32.09
N LYS A 478 12.53 26.80 33.30
CA LYS A 478 12.99 28.01 33.99
C LYS A 478 14.47 27.95 34.35
N ALA A 479 14.96 26.79 34.76
CA ALA A 479 16.36 26.62 35.15
C ALA A 479 17.30 26.54 33.93
N ALA A 480 16.83 25.95 32.83
CA ALA A 480 17.59 25.76 31.59
C ALA A 480 17.94 27.06 30.85
N THR A 481 17.24 28.17 31.15
CA THR A 481 17.40 29.46 30.47
C THR A 481 18.06 30.55 31.32
N THR A 482 18.40 30.22 32.57
CA THR A 482 19.06 31.14 33.51
C THR A 482 20.54 30.87 33.72
N ALA A 483 21.05 29.79 33.11
CA ALA A 483 22.46 29.38 33.12
C ALA A 483 23.07 29.66 31.75
#